data_AF-A0A8B8KTQ4-F1
#
_entry.id   AF-A0A8B8KTQ4-F1
#
_cell.length_a   1.000
_cell.length_b   1.000
_cell.length_c   1.000
_cell.angle_alpha   90.00
_cell.angle_beta   90.00
_cell.angle_gamma   90.00
#
_symmetry.space_group_name_H-M   'P 1'
#
loop_
_entity.id
_entity.type
_entity.pdbx_description
1 polymer ?
#
loop_
_entity_poly.entity_id
_entity_poly.type
_entity_poly.pdbx_seq_one_letter_code
_entity_poly.pdbx_strand_id
1 'polypeptide(L)'
;MKHQRIQMLCNIFQIKKMLTQVLCLSSNQKAIYLLSNPNGTMKLYEFVIIFGCFMLILAQTPSFHSLRHINLVSLVLSLAYSACATVGSIYIGDSSKGPEKDYSLKGNSVNRLFGVFNAVAIIATTYGNGIIPEIQATLAPPVKGKMFKGLCVCYAVLILTFFSVSVSGYWAFGNESESLILSNFVDNGKPLVPRWFIYMTNIFTIAQLSAVGVVYLQPTNEVLEQTFGDPESPEFSKRNIIPRVISRSLAMTVATIVAAMLPFFGDINSLMGAFGFIPLDFILPVVFYNLTFKPSKRSLIFWLNVTIAVVFSAFGAIASIAAVRQIVLDAKNYRLFANV
;
A
#
# COMPACT_ATOMS: atom_id res chain seq x y z
N MET A 1 12.18 23.55 -12.03
CA MET A 1 12.75 22.44 -12.84
C MET A 1 13.34 21.27 -12.04
N LYS A 2 14.46 21.36 -11.30
CA LYS A 2 15.03 20.18 -10.59
C LYS A 2 14.13 19.63 -9.47
N HIS A 3 13.50 20.50 -8.69
CA HIS A 3 12.58 20.11 -7.62
C HIS A 3 11.32 19.39 -8.16
N GLN A 4 10.73 19.93 -9.24
CA GLN A 4 9.57 19.33 -9.94
C GLN A 4 9.85 17.95 -10.52
N ARG A 5 11.04 17.69 -11.08
CA ARG A 5 11.37 16.36 -11.64
C ARG A 5 11.48 15.27 -10.57
N ILE A 6 11.98 15.63 -9.38
CA ILE A 6 12.05 14.71 -8.24
C ILE A 6 10.66 14.42 -7.69
N GLN A 7 9.81 15.45 -7.62
CA GLN A 7 8.43 15.32 -7.15
C GLN A 7 7.57 14.50 -8.12
N MET A 8 7.77 14.68 -9.43
CA MET A 8 7.16 13.86 -10.48
C MET A 8 7.53 12.38 -10.33
N LEU A 9 8.79 12.07 -10.02
CA LEU A 9 9.21 10.69 -9.74
C LEU A 9 8.47 10.12 -8.52
N CYS A 10 8.45 10.82 -7.37
CA CYS A 10 7.72 10.37 -6.18
C CYS A 10 6.22 10.13 -6.42
N ASN A 11 5.60 10.94 -7.29
CA ASN A 11 4.16 10.91 -7.56
C ASN A 11 3.74 9.82 -8.56
N ILE A 12 4.63 9.41 -9.47
CA ILE A 12 4.42 8.23 -10.34
C ILE A 12 4.30 6.95 -9.50
N PHE A 13 4.97 6.88 -8.35
CA PHE A 13 4.89 5.71 -7.46
C PHE A 13 3.62 5.66 -6.61
N GLN A 14 2.88 6.77 -6.44
CA GLN A 14 1.60 6.77 -5.73
C GLN A 14 0.49 6.02 -6.50
N ILE A 15 0.55 6.00 -7.84
CA ILE A 15 -0.34 5.18 -8.69
C ILE A 15 -0.27 3.71 -8.29
N LYS A 16 0.91 3.22 -7.89
CA LYS A 16 1.08 1.83 -7.48
C LYS A 16 0.35 1.53 -6.17
N LYS A 17 0.29 2.45 -5.22
CA LYS A 17 -0.48 2.27 -3.96
C LYS A 17 -1.97 2.11 -4.21
N MET A 18 -2.49 2.70 -5.28
CA MET A 18 -3.91 2.54 -5.64
C MET A 18 -4.22 1.09 -6.03
N LEU A 19 -3.31 0.41 -6.73
CA LEU A 19 -3.47 -1.00 -7.10
C LEU A 19 -3.69 -1.88 -5.86
N THR A 20 -2.82 -1.74 -4.86
CA THR A 20 -2.91 -2.50 -3.60
C THR A 20 -4.15 -2.14 -2.79
N GLN A 21 -4.62 -0.89 -2.86
CA GLN A 21 -5.85 -0.48 -2.18
C GLN A 21 -7.08 -1.12 -2.81
N VAL A 22 -7.19 -1.09 -4.14
CA VAL A 22 -8.30 -1.72 -4.86
C VAL A 22 -8.37 -3.21 -4.53
N LEU A 23 -7.22 -3.90 -4.53
CA LEU A 23 -7.13 -5.32 -4.16
C LEU A 23 -7.56 -5.61 -2.72
N CYS A 24 -7.11 -4.79 -1.77
CA CYS A 24 -7.47 -4.95 -0.37
C CYS A 24 -8.98 -4.69 -0.17
N LEU A 25 -9.50 -3.60 -0.74
CA LEU A 25 -10.93 -3.26 -0.70
C LEU A 25 -11.80 -4.40 -1.24
N SER A 26 -11.52 -4.88 -2.45
CA SER A 26 -12.27 -5.96 -3.09
C SER A 26 -12.25 -7.25 -2.28
N SER A 27 -11.12 -7.57 -1.67
CA SER A 27 -10.98 -8.77 -0.82
C SER A 27 -11.85 -8.67 0.44
N ASN A 28 -11.87 -7.50 1.09
CA ASN A 28 -12.71 -7.27 2.27
C ASN A 28 -14.22 -7.32 1.92
N GLN A 29 -14.65 -6.73 0.79
CA GLN A 29 -16.06 -6.83 0.38
C GLN A 29 -16.44 -8.25 -0.02
N LYS A 30 -15.54 -8.99 -0.68
CA LYS A 30 -15.79 -10.40 -0.97
C LYS A 30 -15.97 -11.21 0.32
N ALA A 31 -15.16 -10.95 1.35
CA ALA A 31 -15.32 -11.60 2.66
C ALA A 31 -16.71 -11.32 3.26
N ILE A 32 -17.16 -10.06 3.26
CA ILE A 32 -18.50 -9.66 3.70
C ILE A 32 -19.59 -10.39 2.90
N TYR A 33 -19.42 -10.47 1.57
CA TYR A 33 -20.39 -11.10 0.68
C TYR A 33 -20.53 -12.60 0.96
N LEU A 34 -19.41 -13.33 1.07
CA LEU A 34 -19.43 -14.76 1.38
C LEU A 34 -19.96 -15.06 2.79
N LEU A 35 -19.73 -14.16 3.75
CA LEU A 35 -20.33 -14.27 5.09
C LEU A 35 -21.85 -14.06 5.08
N SER A 36 -22.35 -13.20 4.19
CA SER A 36 -23.79 -12.89 4.07
C SER A 36 -24.54 -13.93 3.22
N ASN A 37 -23.90 -14.37 2.14
CA ASN A 37 -24.43 -15.35 1.21
C ASN A 37 -23.36 -16.44 0.94
N PRO A 38 -23.34 -17.51 1.75
CA PRO A 38 -22.33 -18.58 1.66
C PRO A 38 -22.29 -19.30 0.32
N ASN A 39 -23.41 -19.30 -0.42
CA ASN A 39 -23.53 -19.93 -1.74
C ASN A 39 -23.32 -18.92 -2.89
N GLY A 40 -22.79 -17.73 -2.59
CA GLY A 40 -22.55 -16.70 -3.57
C GLY A 40 -21.50 -17.11 -4.61
N THR A 41 -21.82 -16.92 -5.89
CA THR A 41 -20.96 -17.32 -7.02
C THR A 41 -20.07 -16.19 -7.54
N MET A 42 -20.21 -14.98 -6.99
CA MET A 42 -19.45 -13.80 -7.45
C MET A 42 -17.96 -13.95 -7.22
N LYS A 43 -17.19 -13.56 -8.24
CA LYS A 43 -15.74 -13.76 -8.30
C LYS A 43 -14.99 -12.53 -7.80
N LEU A 44 -13.73 -12.70 -7.37
CA LEU A 44 -12.94 -11.60 -6.80
C LEU A 44 -12.79 -10.42 -7.78
N TYR A 45 -12.60 -10.70 -9.09
CA TYR A 45 -12.48 -9.63 -10.08
C TYR A 45 -13.75 -8.79 -10.23
N GLU A 46 -14.93 -9.34 -9.92
CA GLU A 46 -16.19 -8.59 -10.00
C GLU A 46 -16.22 -7.53 -8.89
N PHE A 47 -15.78 -7.90 -7.68
CA PHE A 47 -15.57 -6.96 -6.58
C PHE A 47 -14.48 -5.93 -6.90
N VAL A 48 -13.40 -6.34 -7.57
CA VAL A 48 -12.36 -5.41 -8.05
C VAL A 48 -12.94 -4.38 -9.00
N ILE A 49 -13.77 -4.79 -9.96
CA ILE A 49 -14.42 -3.87 -10.92
C ILE A 49 -15.40 -2.94 -10.20
N ILE A 50 -16.25 -3.46 -9.30
CA ILE A 50 -17.21 -2.66 -8.53
C ILE A 50 -16.49 -1.56 -7.74
N PHE A 51 -15.44 -1.91 -7.01
CA PHE A 51 -14.65 -0.92 -6.28
C PHE A 51 -13.82 -0.03 -7.16
N GLY A 52 -13.30 -0.52 -8.29
CA GLY A 52 -12.62 0.30 -9.27
C GLY A 52 -13.53 1.42 -9.78
N CYS A 53 -14.80 1.10 -10.08
CA CYS A 53 -15.83 2.08 -10.43
C CYS A 53 -16.12 3.07 -9.29
N PHE A 54 -16.22 2.58 -8.05
CA PHE A 54 -16.40 3.46 -6.89
C PHE A 54 -15.21 4.42 -6.71
N MET A 55 -13.98 3.91 -6.80
CA MET A 55 -12.76 4.69 -6.71
C MET A 55 -12.61 5.65 -7.88
N LEU A 56 -13.07 5.30 -9.09
CA LEU A 56 -13.14 6.19 -10.25
C LEU A 56 -13.98 7.43 -9.96
N ILE A 57 -15.15 7.26 -9.32
CA ILE A 57 -16.01 8.38 -8.91
C ILE A 57 -15.28 9.25 -7.89
N LEU A 58 -14.70 8.63 -6.85
CA LEU A 58 -13.95 9.36 -5.83
C LEU A 58 -12.72 10.08 -6.39
N ALA A 59 -12.07 9.52 -7.42
CA ALA A 59 -10.90 10.13 -8.06
C ALA A 59 -11.19 11.45 -8.76
N GLN A 60 -12.46 11.76 -9.05
CA GLN A 60 -12.83 13.05 -9.64
C GLN A 60 -12.91 14.19 -8.62
N THR A 61 -12.81 13.90 -7.32
CA THR A 61 -12.89 14.92 -6.27
C THR A 61 -11.77 15.97 -6.43
N PRO A 62 -12.09 17.28 -6.31
CA PRO A 62 -11.17 18.35 -6.69
C PRO A 62 -10.11 18.75 -5.67
N SER A 63 -10.36 18.72 -4.35
CA SER A 63 -9.44 19.41 -3.41
C SER A 63 -9.15 18.73 -2.08
N PHE A 64 -7.91 18.91 -1.62
CA PHE A 64 -7.37 18.49 -0.32
C PHE A 64 -8.09 19.14 0.88
N HIS A 65 -8.65 20.34 0.72
CA HIS A 65 -9.10 21.14 1.85
C HIS A 65 -10.37 20.57 2.52
N SER A 66 -11.20 19.85 1.77
CA SER A 66 -12.36 19.12 2.28
C SER A 66 -11.98 17.79 2.95
N LEU A 67 -10.75 17.31 2.75
CA LEU A 67 -10.33 15.97 3.20
C LEU A 67 -9.76 15.96 4.62
N ARG A 68 -9.52 17.11 5.28
CA ARG A 68 -8.92 17.11 6.64
C ARG A 68 -9.76 16.32 7.64
N HIS A 69 -11.08 16.51 7.64
CA HIS A 69 -11.99 15.81 8.54
C HIS A 69 -12.15 14.33 8.15
N ILE A 70 -12.18 14.05 6.85
CA ILE A 70 -12.19 12.68 6.31
C ILE A 70 -10.91 11.93 6.72
N ASN A 71 -9.75 12.58 6.68
CA ASN A 71 -8.46 12.02 7.11
C ASN A 71 -8.39 11.77 8.61
N LEU A 72 -9.04 12.61 9.43
CA LEU A 72 -9.12 12.39 10.87
C LEU A 72 -9.98 11.17 11.19
N VAL A 73 -11.17 11.06 10.57
CA VAL A 73 -12.04 9.89 10.72
C VAL A 73 -11.32 8.63 10.23
N SER A 74 -10.65 8.73 9.09
CA SER A 74 -9.78 7.71 8.53
C SER A 74 -8.72 7.24 9.56
N LEU A 75 -7.97 8.14 10.17
CA LEU A 75 -7.01 7.78 11.21
C LEU A 75 -7.65 7.00 12.37
N VAL A 76 -8.82 7.43 12.86
CA VAL A 76 -9.51 6.71 13.95
C VAL A 76 -9.94 5.31 13.50
N LEU A 77 -10.51 5.18 12.30
CA LEU A 77 -10.89 3.89 11.73
C LEU A 77 -9.67 2.98 11.52
N SER A 78 -8.51 3.56 11.18
CA SER A 78 -7.27 2.80 10.97
C SER A 78 -6.75 2.17 12.25
N LEU A 79 -6.75 2.94 13.34
CA LEU A 79 -6.42 2.46 14.67
C LEU A 79 -7.45 1.44 15.16
N ALA A 80 -8.73 1.68 14.92
CA ALA A 80 -9.82 0.78 15.32
C ALA A 80 -9.71 -0.59 14.62
N TYR A 81 -9.56 -0.63 13.29
CA TYR A 81 -9.44 -1.92 12.60
C TYR A 81 -8.13 -2.63 12.98
N SER A 82 -7.03 -1.91 13.21
CA SER A 82 -5.75 -2.52 13.61
C SER A 82 -5.85 -3.14 15.01
N ALA A 83 -6.52 -2.46 15.94
CA ALA A 83 -6.83 -3.01 17.26
C ALA A 83 -7.75 -4.23 17.15
N CYS A 84 -8.79 -4.17 16.32
CA CYS A 84 -9.70 -5.30 16.08
C CYS A 84 -8.96 -6.49 15.45
N ALA A 85 -8.09 -6.27 14.46
CA ALA A 85 -7.27 -7.32 13.87
C ALA A 85 -6.35 -7.97 14.92
N THR A 86 -5.71 -7.15 15.77
CA THR A 86 -4.85 -7.65 16.85
C THR A 86 -5.65 -8.50 17.86
N VAL A 87 -6.76 -7.96 18.37
CA VAL A 87 -7.62 -8.66 19.35
C VAL A 87 -8.24 -9.92 18.76
N GLY A 88 -8.71 -9.85 17.50
CA GLY A 88 -9.26 -10.99 16.79
C GLY A 88 -8.23 -12.10 16.60
N SER A 89 -7.00 -11.77 16.20
CA SER A 89 -5.91 -12.74 16.11
C SER A 89 -5.59 -13.36 17.46
N ILE A 90 -5.49 -12.56 18.53
CA ILE A 90 -5.22 -13.08 19.88
C ILE A 90 -6.33 -14.05 20.32
N TYR A 91 -7.60 -13.66 20.14
CA TYR A 91 -8.75 -14.49 20.49
C TYR A 91 -8.76 -15.81 19.72
N ILE A 92 -8.46 -15.79 18.41
CA ILE A 92 -8.40 -17.01 17.60
C ILE A 92 -7.24 -17.90 18.04
N GLY A 93 -6.07 -17.31 18.30
CA GLY A 93 -4.88 -18.04 18.73
C GLY A 93 -5.00 -18.68 20.11
N ASP A 94 -5.83 -18.13 21.00
CA ASP A 94 -6.13 -18.71 22.33
C ASP A 94 -7.33 -19.69 22.30
N SER A 95 -8.18 -19.58 21.27
CA SER A 95 -9.35 -20.43 21.10
C SER A 95 -9.00 -21.80 20.52
N SER A 96 -9.73 -22.83 20.94
CA SER A 96 -9.65 -24.18 20.34
C SER A 96 -10.16 -24.25 18.90
N LYS A 97 -10.68 -23.14 18.36
CA LYS A 97 -11.13 -23.01 16.96
C LYS A 97 -10.03 -22.52 16.01
N GLY A 98 -8.89 -22.05 16.53
CA GLY A 98 -7.76 -21.64 15.71
C GLY A 98 -7.10 -22.82 14.99
N PRO A 99 -6.35 -22.57 13.91
CA PRO A 99 -5.58 -23.62 13.25
C PRO A 99 -4.46 -24.15 14.15
N GLU A 100 -3.94 -25.32 13.80
CA GLU A 100 -2.73 -25.85 14.44
C GLU A 100 -1.54 -24.93 14.17
N LYS A 101 -0.85 -24.53 15.24
CA LYS A 101 0.24 -23.54 15.18
C LYS A 101 1.52 -24.17 14.64
N ASP A 102 1.70 -24.11 13.33
CA ASP A 102 2.94 -24.52 12.66
C ASP A 102 3.86 -23.33 12.37
N TYR A 103 5.07 -23.37 12.92
CA TYR A 103 6.15 -22.39 12.68
C TYR A 103 7.37 -23.03 12.01
N SER A 104 7.21 -24.22 11.42
CA SER A 104 8.28 -24.88 10.69
C SER A 104 8.72 -24.06 9.49
N LEU A 105 9.99 -24.17 9.09
CA LEU A 105 10.46 -23.42 7.93
C LEU A 105 9.96 -24.08 6.63
N LYS A 106 8.90 -23.54 6.03
CA LYS A 106 8.38 -24.02 4.73
C LYS A 106 9.33 -23.67 3.57
N GLY A 107 9.34 -24.52 2.54
CA GLY A 107 10.07 -24.31 1.28
C GLY A 107 11.56 -24.68 1.30
N ASN A 108 12.16 -24.78 0.11
CA ASN A 108 13.58 -25.05 -0.09
C ASN A 108 14.45 -23.80 0.19
N SER A 109 15.77 -23.97 0.31
CA SER A 109 16.71 -22.87 0.60
C SER A 109 16.60 -21.69 -0.36
N VAL A 110 16.31 -21.96 -1.64
CA VAL A 110 16.14 -20.93 -2.68
C VAL A 110 14.87 -20.11 -2.44
N ASN A 111 13.73 -20.76 -2.19
CA ASN A 111 12.47 -20.08 -1.90
C ASN A 111 12.57 -19.25 -0.63
N ARG A 112 13.26 -19.76 0.40
CA ARG A 112 13.51 -19.00 1.63
C ARG A 112 14.34 -17.75 1.36
N LEU A 113 15.41 -17.86 0.58
CA LEU A 113 16.25 -16.73 0.23
C LEU A 113 15.46 -15.64 -0.51
N PHE A 114 14.71 -16.01 -1.56
CA PHE A 114 13.86 -15.05 -2.28
C PHE A 114 12.73 -14.51 -1.40
N GLY A 115 12.19 -15.32 -0.50
CA GLY A 115 11.19 -14.90 0.49
C GLY A 115 11.70 -13.79 1.42
N VAL A 116 12.96 -13.82 1.84
CA VAL A 116 13.57 -12.74 2.64
C VAL A 116 13.59 -11.42 1.87
N PHE A 117 13.99 -11.43 0.60
CA PHE A 117 13.99 -10.22 -0.23
C PHE A 117 12.57 -9.68 -0.45
N ASN A 118 11.60 -10.58 -0.68
CA ASN A 118 10.19 -10.22 -0.80
C ASN A 118 9.66 -9.59 0.49
N ALA A 119 9.96 -10.17 1.65
CA ALA A 119 9.53 -9.65 2.95
C ALA A 119 10.07 -8.24 3.21
N VAL A 120 11.36 -8.00 2.97
CA VAL A 120 11.96 -6.66 3.12
C VAL A 120 11.35 -5.66 2.15
N ALA A 121 11.04 -6.08 0.91
CA ALA A 121 10.38 -5.22 -0.06
C ALA A 121 8.95 -4.87 0.39
N ILE A 122 8.17 -5.82 0.91
CA ILE A 122 6.85 -5.54 1.50
C ILE A 122 6.97 -4.55 2.67
N ILE A 123 7.97 -4.72 3.54
CA ILE A 123 8.25 -3.77 4.63
C ILE A 123 8.54 -2.38 4.06
N ALA A 124 9.39 -2.26 3.04
CA ALA A 124 9.68 -0.99 2.37
C ALA A 124 8.41 -0.33 1.81
N THR A 125 7.52 -1.10 1.16
CA THR A 125 6.22 -0.59 0.70
C THR A 125 5.35 -0.05 1.82
N THR A 126 5.38 -0.72 2.97
CA THR A 126 4.53 -0.38 4.11
C THR A 126 4.96 0.94 4.75
N TYR A 127 6.27 1.18 4.86
CA TYR A 127 6.82 2.42 5.45
C TYR A 127 7.02 3.57 4.46
N GLY A 128 7.08 3.27 3.17
CA GLY A 128 7.33 4.27 2.13
C GLY A 128 6.14 5.21 1.95
N ASN A 129 6.37 6.52 2.00
CA ASN A 129 5.31 7.52 1.84
C ASN A 129 5.80 8.71 1.01
N GLY A 130 5.28 8.81 -0.21
CA GLY A 130 5.68 9.86 -1.16
C GLY A 130 4.98 11.20 -0.96
N ILE A 131 4.03 11.33 0.00
CA ILE A 131 3.30 12.58 0.29
C ILE A 131 4.06 13.45 1.32
N ILE A 132 5.13 12.92 1.93
CA ILE A 132 5.88 13.64 2.97
C ILE A 132 6.36 15.04 2.50
N PRO A 133 6.92 15.21 1.28
CA PRO A 133 7.32 16.52 0.79
C PRO A 133 6.14 17.51 0.64
N GLU A 134 4.98 17.05 0.18
CA GLU A 134 3.76 17.84 0.00
C GLU A 134 3.22 18.29 1.36
N ILE A 135 3.18 17.38 2.34
CA ILE A 135 2.80 17.71 3.73
C ILE A 135 3.77 18.77 4.27
N GLN A 136 5.07 18.58 4.06
CA GLN A 136 6.09 19.52 4.53
C GLN A 136 5.92 20.92 3.90
N ALA A 137 5.53 21.00 2.63
CA ALA A 137 5.31 22.27 1.93
C ALA A 137 4.12 23.07 2.47
N THR A 138 3.16 22.42 3.14
CA THR A 138 1.96 23.06 3.70
C THR A 138 2.10 23.47 5.18
N LEU A 139 3.19 23.08 5.85
CA LEU A 139 3.39 23.37 7.28
C LEU A 139 3.75 24.83 7.54
N ALA A 140 3.08 25.43 8.52
CA ALA A 140 3.40 26.78 8.99
C ALA A 140 4.80 26.84 9.64
N PRO A 141 5.67 27.80 9.24
CA PRO A 141 6.99 27.99 9.85
C PRO A 141 6.94 28.09 11.38
N PRO A 142 7.99 27.63 12.10
CA PRO A 142 9.18 26.92 11.62
C PRO A 142 8.90 25.43 11.31
N VAL A 143 9.36 24.97 10.13
CA VAL A 143 9.02 23.63 9.61
C VAL A 143 9.88 22.51 10.21
N LYS A 144 11.22 22.68 10.29
CA LYS A 144 12.15 21.59 10.68
C LYS A 144 11.78 20.88 11.99
N GLY A 145 11.53 21.65 13.05
CA GLY A 145 11.22 21.07 14.38
C GLY A 145 9.84 20.43 14.46
N LYS A 146 8.82 21.07 13.86
CA LYS A 146 7.45 20.54 13.85
C LYS A 146 7.35 19.27 13.01
N MET A 147 7.97 19.27 11.83
CA MET A 147 7.98 18.12 10.92
C MET A 147 8.67 16.92 11.53
N PHE A 148 9.85 17.10 12.13
CA PHE A 148 10.58 15.99 12.77
C PHE A 148 9.78 15.36 13.91
N LYS A 149 9.20 16.17 14.82
CA LYS A 149 8.33 15.67 15.89
C LYS A 149 7.11 14.91 15.33
N GLY A 150 6.47 15.46 14.30
CA GLY A 150 5.34 14.81 13.63
C GLY A 150 5.72 13.46 13.02
N LEU A 151 6.87 13.37 12.35
CA LEU A 151 7.40 12.11 11.80
C LEU A 151 7.70 11.11 12.92
N CYS A 152 8.35 11.52 14.01
CA CYS A 152 8.62 10.62 15.15
C CYS A 152 7.34 10.02 15.73
N VAL A 153 6.30 10.84 15.96
CA VAL A 153 5.00 10.35 16.46
C VAL A 153 4.35 9.41 15.44
N CYS A 154 4.37 9.78 14.15
CA CYS A 154 3.82 8.97 13.07
C CYS A 154 4.47 7.57 13.04
N TYR A 155 5.80 7.51 12.95
CA TYR A 155 6.52 6.23 12.89
C TYR A 155 6.40 5.42 14.18
N ALA A 156 6.31 6.06 15.36
CA ALA A 156 6.05 5.35 16.60
C ALA A 156 4.67 4.65 16.58
N VAL A 157 3.64 5.34 16.11
CA VAL A 157 2.29 4.75 15.95
C VAL A 157 2.31 3.64 14.91
N LEU A 158 2.97 3.83 13.76
CA LEU A 158 3.08 2.81 12.71
C LEU A 158 3.79 1.54 13.21
N ILE A 159 4.90 1.68 13.93
CA ILE A 159 5.62 0.54 14.51
C ILE A 159 4.68 -0.20 15.47
N LEU A 160 4.01 0.52 16.37
CA LEU A 160 3.11 -0.10 17.33
C LEU A 160 1.98 -0.89 16.65
N THR A 161 1.30 -0.30 15.67
CA THR A 161 0.14 -0.91 15.02
C THR A 161 0.52 -2.04 14.06
N PHE A 162 1.59 -1.89 13.28
CA PHE A 162 2.02 -2.95 12.37
C PHE A 162 2.60 -4.13 13.11
N PHE A 163 3.48 -3.90 14.09
CA PHE A 163 4.01 -5.01 14.88
C PHE A 163 2.92 -5.69 15.72
N SER A 164 1.95 -4.95 16.27
CA SER A 164 0.86 -5.59 17.03
C SER A 164 0.11 -6.57 16.15
N VAL A 165 -0.34 -6.14 14.96
CA VAL A 165 -1.10 -6.98 14.02
C VAL A 165 -0.25 -8.12 13.46
N SER A 166 0.99 -7.84 13.04
CA SER A 166 1.87 -8.85 12.44
C SER A 166 2.28 -9.92 13.45
N VAL A 167 2.66 -9.53 14.68
CA VAL A 167 3.06 -10.49 15.72
C VAL A 167 1.86 -11.31 16.18
N SER A 168 0.72 -10.68 16.48
CA SER A 168 -0.47 -11.42 16.91
C SER A 168 -1.00 -12.34 15.80
N GLY A 169 -0.99 -11.85 14.54
CA GLY A 169 -1.46 -12.60 13.39
C GLY A 169 -0.58 -13.81 13.10
N TYR A 170 0.74 -13.62 13.03
CA TYR A 170 1.66 -14.74 12.82
C TYR A 170 1.64 -15.72 13.99
N TRP A 171 1.52 -15.23 15.24
CA TRP A 171 1.35 -16.11 16.40
C TRP A 171 0.07 -16.95 16.30
N ALA A 172 -1.03 -16.39 15.82
CA ALA A 172 -2.32 -17.10 15.74
C ALA A 172 -2.38 -18.13 14.60
N PHE A 173 -1.81 -17.81 13.43
CA PHE A 173 -1.97 -18.62 12.20
C PHE A 173 -0.69 -19.32 11.73
N GLY A 174 0.47 -18.94 12.27
CA GLY A 174 1.77 -19.50 11.87
C GLY A 174 1.98 -19.43 10.37
N ASN A 175 2.40 -20.54 9.78
CA ASN A 175 2.64 -20.67 8.35
C ASN A 175 1.38 -20.63 7.46
N GLU A 176 0.17 -20.61 8.03
CA GLU A 176 -1.10 -20.43 7.31
C GLU A 176 -1.52 -18.95 7.29
N SER A 177 -0.67 -18.03 7.74
CA SER A 177 -0.96 -16.58 7.67
C SER A 177 -1.08 -16.12 6.22
N GLU A 178 -2.24 -15.58 5.86
CA GLU A 178 -2.49 -14.99 4.55
C GLU A 178 -1.87 -13.60 4.44
N SER A 179 -1.66 -13.15 3.20
CA SER A 179 -1.16 -11.79 2.94
C SER A 179 -2.12 -10.70 3.47
N LEU A 180 -3.40 -11.03 3.62
CA LEU A 180 -4.41 -10.21 4.27
C LEU A 180 -4.93 -10.95 5.50
N ILE A 181 -4.50 -10.53 6.69
CA ILE A 181 -4.81 -11.24 7.94
C ILE A 181 -6.31 -11.39 8.23
N LEU A 182 -7.13 -10.44 7.77
CA LEU A 182 -8.59 -10.50 7.93
C LEU A 182 -9.22 -11.67 7.14
N SER A 183 -8.56 -12.15 6.09
CA SER A 183 -8.99 -13.34 5.35
C SER A 183 -8.89 -14.61 6.22
N ASN A 184 -7.90 -14.69 7.11
CA ASN A 184 -7.75 -15.82 8.03
C ASN A 184 -8.85 -15.91 9.10
N PHE A 185 -9.66 -14.86 9.29
CA PHE A 185 -10.73 -14.89 10.30
C PHE A 185 -11.93 -15.74 9.87
N VAL A 186 -11.95 -16.15 8.60
CA VAL A 186 -12.92 -17.07 8.02
C VAL A 186 -12.18 -18.27 7.46
N ASP A 187 -12.33 -19.43 8.11
CA ASP A 187 -11.75 -20.68 7.65
C ASP A 187 -12.82 -21.50 6.91
N ASN A 188 -12.65 -21.71 5.59
CA ASN A 188 -13.55 -22.53 4.78
C ASN A 188 -15.04 -22.18 4.95
N GLY A 189 -15.36 -20.88 5.01
CA GLY A 189 -16.72 -20.36 5.20
C GLY A 189 -17.22 -20.38 6.66
N LYS A 190 -16.41 -20.88 7.60
CA LYS A 190 -16.69 -20.85 9.04
C LYS A 190 -15.97 -19.67 9.70
N PRO A 191 -16.71 -18.73 10.31
CA PRO A 191 -16.10 -17.61 11.01
C PRO A 191 -15.47 -18.08 12.33
N LEU A 192 -14.20 -17.76 12.54
CA LEU A 192 -13.45 -18.11 13.76
C LEU A 192 -13.74 -17.14 14.93
N VAL A 193 -14.21 -15.93 14.60
CA VAL A 193 -14.68 -14.89 15.51
C VAL A 193 -16.18 -14.59 15.24
N PRO A 194 -16.90 -13.93 16.17
CA PRO A 194 -18.30 -13.58 15.95
C PRO A 194 -18.52 -12.83 14.63
N ARG A 195 -19.58 -13.17 13.87
CA ARG A 195 -19.84 -12.60 12.54
C ARG A 195 -19.90 -11.07 12.53
N TRP A 196 -20.53 -10.47 13.54
CA TRP A 196 -20.63 -9.01 13.66
C TRP A 196 -19.24 -8.34 13.72
N PHE A 197 -18.27 -9.00 14.36
CA PHE A 197 -16.91 -8.49 14.53
C PHE A 197 -16.17 -8.46 13.18
N ILE A 198 -16.36 -9.49 12.37
CA ILE A 198 -15.80 -9.55 11.01
C ILE A 198 -16.42 -8.46 10.15
N TYR A 199 -17.75 -8.31 10.16
CA TYR A 199 -18.43 -7.25 9.41
C TYR A 199 -17.93 -5.86 9.80
N MET A 200 -17.93 -5.56 11.10
CA MET A 200 -17.47 -4.27 11.62
C MET A 200 -16.02 -3.97 11.20
N THR A 201 -15.11 -4.93 11.36
CA THR A 201 -13.69 -4.74 11.05
C THR A 201 -13.45 -4.55 9.54
N ASN A 202 -14.15 -5.31 8.69
CA ASN A 202 -14.08 -5.13 7.24
C ASN A 202 -14.69 -3.79 6.80
N ILE A 203 -15.80 -3.34 7.41
CA ILE A 203 -16.41 -2.03 7.12
C ILE A 203 -15.46 -0.89 7.51
N PHE A 204 -14.83 -0.97 8.68
CA PHE A 204 -13.82 0.02 9.09
C PHE A 204 -12.67 0.07 8.09
N THR A 205 -12.18 -1.10 7.66
CA THR A 205 -11.12 -1.22 6.66
C THR A 205 -11.54 -0.61 5.32
N ILE A 206 -12.74 -0.91 4.84
CA ILE A 206 -13.27 -0.36 3.57
C ILE A 206 -13.42 1.16 3.62
N ALA A 207 -14.05 1.68 4.68
CA ALA A 207 -14.25 3.12 4.84
C ALA A 207 -12.92 3.87 4.95
N GLN A 208 -11.98 3.33 5.74
CA GLN A 208 -10.63 3.85 5.91
C GLN A 208 -9.85 3.90 4.59
N LEU A 209 -9.80 2.77 3.88
CA LEU A 209 -9.03 2.66 2.64
C LEU A 209 -9.61 3.54 1.53
N SER A 210 -10.93 3.71 1.48
CA SER A 210 -11.60 4.62 0.55
C SER A 210 -11.16 6.07 0.79
N ALA A 211 -11.15 6.52 2.05
CA ALA A 211 -10.69 7.85 2.41
C ALA A 211 -9.20 8.08 2.06
N VAL A 212 -8.33 7.14 2.43
CA VAL A 212 -6.89 7.23 2.13
C VAL A 212 -6.60 7.14 0.64
N GLY A 213 -7.39 6.39 -0.13
CA GLY A 213 -7.23 6.30 -1.59
C GLY A 213 -7.39 7.65 -2.27
N VAL A 214 -8.33 8.49 -1.81
CA VAL A 214 -8.48 9.86 -2.31
C VAL A 214 -7.26 10.72 -2.00
N VAL A 215 -6.65 10.54 -0.83
CA VAL A 215 -5.43 11.26 -0.43
C VAL A 215 -4.24 10.89 -1.31
N TYR A 216 -4.03 9.60 -1.57
CA TYR A 216 -2.93 9.14 -2.44
C TYR A 216 -3.13 9.52 -3.91
N LEU A 217 -4.37 9.65 -4.34
CA LEU A 217 -4.73 10.10 -5.68
C LEU A 217 -4.31 11.54 -5.96
N GLN A 218 -4.33 12.41 -4.96
CA GLN A 218 -4.22 13.84 -5.18
C GLN A 218 -2.85 14.29 -5.73
N PRO A 219 -1.68 13.83 -5.21
CA PRO A 219 -0.38 14.16 -5.80
C PRO A 219 -0.21 13.60 -7.22
N THR A 220 -0.76 12.42 -7.49
CA THR A 220 -0.78 11.84 -8.84
C THR A 220 -1.62 12.70 -9.79
N ASN A 221 -2.82 13.08 -9.37
CA ASN A 221 -3.74 13.90 -10.15
C ASN A 221 -3.12 15.26 -10.49
N GLU A 222 -2.44 15.88 -9.53
CA GLU A 222 -1.72 17.14 -9.75
C GLU A 222 -0.63 16.99 -10.84
N VAL A 223 0.12 15.89 -10.83
CA VAL A 223 1.12 15.62 -11.88
C VAL A 223 0.48 15.36 -13.24
N LEU A 224 -0.61 14.59 -13.30
CA LEU A 224 -1.35 14.37 -14.54
C LEU A 224 -1.89 15.68 -15.11
N GLU A 225 -2.45 16.54 -14.27
CA GLU A 225 -2.99 17.84 -14.67
C GLU A 225 -1.91 18.81 -15.11
N GLN A 226 -0.77 18.86 -14.42
CA GLN A 226 0.38 19.66 -14.88
C GLN A 226 0.97 19.16 -16.20
N THR A 227 0.82 17.87 -16.51
CA THR A 227 1.36 17.26 -17.73
C THR A 227 0.43 17.43 -18.93
N PHE A 228 -0.88 17.32 -18.72
CA PHE A 228 -1.88 17.32 -19.81
C PHE A 228 -2.74 18.58 -19.87
N GLY A 229 -2.72 19.41 -18.82
CA GLY A 229 -3.47 20.66 -18.75
C GLY A 229 -2.73 21.82 -19.41
N ASP A 230 -3.49 22.81 -19.88
CA ASP A 230 -2.99 24.08 -20.37
C ASP A 230 -2.74 25.04 -19.19
N PRO A 231 -1.48 25.45 -18.92
CA PRO A 231 -1.14 26.33 -17.81
C PRO A 231 -1.67 27.77 -17.96
N GLU A 232 -2.05 28.18 -19.17
CA GLU A 232 -2.59 29.53 -19.42
C GLU A 232 -4.11 29.60 -19.23
N SER A 233 -4.77 28.44 -19.12
CA SER A 233 -6.22 28.36 -18.97
C SER A 233 -6.62 28.13 -17.50
N PRO A 234 -7.78 28.65 -17.04
CA PRO A 234 -8.29 28.37 -15.70
C PRO A 234 -8.45 26.86 -15.43
N GLU A 235 -8.25 26.43 -14.19
CA GLU A 235 -8.32 25.02 -13.77
C GLU A 235 -9.65 24.34 -14.17
N PHE A 236 -10.77 25.06 -14.04
CA PHE A 236 -12.11 24.57 -14.37
C PHE A 236 -12.59 24.99 -15.77
N SER A 237 -11.68 25.40 -16.66
CA SER A 237 -12.05 25.64 -18.06
C SER A 237 -12.32 24.30 -18.78
N LYS A 238 -13.19 24.30 -19.81
CA LYS A 238 -13.44 23.11 -20.63
C LYS A 238 -12.15 22.49 -21.19
N ARG A 239 -11.15 23.34 -21.47
CA ARG A 239 -9.83 22.95 -21.98
C ARG A 239 -9.00 22.13 -20.97
N ASN A 240 -9.20 22.35 -19.67
CA ASN A 240 -8.50 21.64 -18.59
C ASN A 240 -9.35 20.54 -17.93
N ILE A 241 -10.68 20.66 -17.91
CA ILE A 241 -11.58 19.64 -17.35
C ILE A 241 -11.54 18.34 -18.17
N ILE A 242 -11.54 18.42 -19.50
CA ILE A 242 -11.54 17.24 -20.37
C ILE A 242 -10.26 16.38 -20.16
N PRO A 243 -9.03 16.92 -20.29
CA PRO A 243 -7.82 16.14 -20.05
C PRO A 243 -7.70 15.66 -18.61
N ARG A 244 -8.20 16.42 -17.63
CA ARG A 244 -8.29 16.00 -16.24
C ARG A 244 -9.15 14.74 -16.07
N VAL A 245 -10.40 14.76 -16.55
CA VAL A 245 -11.31 13.61 -16.40
C VAL A 245 -10.75 12.40 -17.14
N ILE A 246 -10.22 12.57 -18.34
CA ILE A 246 -9.64 11.48 -19.14
C ILE A 246 -8.41 10.88 -18.45
N SER A 247 -7.43 11.70 -18.06
CA SER A 247 -6.18 11.20 -17.46
C SER A 247 -6.41 10.49 -16.12
N ARG A 248 -7.25 11.08 -15.24
CA ARG A 248 -7.62 10.45 -13.96
C ARG A 248 -8.38 9.14 -14.18
N SER A 249 -9.33 9.11 -15.11
CA SER A 249 -10.12 7.91 -15.40
C SER A 249 -9.27 6.81 -16.01
N LEU A 250 -8.35 7.16 -16.94
CA LEU A 250 -7.43 6.21 -17.56
C LEU A 250 -6.50 5.58 -16.51
N ALA A 251 -5.89 6.41 -15.64
CA ALA A 251 -4.99 5.93 -14.60
C ALA A 251 -5.67 4.91 -13.66
N MET A 252 -6.89 5.23 -13.20
CA MET A 252 -7.64 4.35 -12.32
C MET A 252 -8.19 3.10 -13.04
N THR A 253 -8.58 3.23 -14.30
CA THR A 253 -9.03 2.08 -15.11
C THR A 253 -7.89 1.09 -15.32
N VAL A 254 -6.69 1.57 -15.67
CA VAL A 254 -5.50 0.73 -15.81
C VAL A 254 -5.17 0.05 -14.48
N ALA A 255 -5.17 0.78 -13.37
CA ALA A 255 -4.93 0.19 -12.04
C ALA A 255 -5.97 -0.91 -11.71
N THR A 256 -7.25 -0.68 -12.02
CA THR A 256 -8.33 -1.64 -11.78
C THR A 256 -8.17 -2.90 -12.65
N ILE A 257 -7.82 -2.74 -13.93
CA ILE A 257 -7.58 -3.88 -14.84
C ILE A 257 -6.41 -4.72 -14.34
N VAL A 258 -5.31 -4.09 -13.95
CA VAL A 258 -4.14 -4.81 -13.41
C VAL A 258 -4.51 -5.55 -12.11
N ALA A 259 -5.29 -4.93 -11.21
CA ALA A 259 -5.79 -5.59 -10.00
C ALA A 259 -6.66 -6.81 -10.33
N ALA A 260 -7.54 -6.69 -11.33
CA ALA A 260 -8.44 -7.78 -11.71
C ALA A 260 -7.67 -8.96 -12.35
N MET A 261 -6.59 -8.67 -13.07
CA MET A 261 -5.75 -9.68 -13.72
C MET A 261 -4.82 -10.39 -12.75
N LEU A 262 -4.25 -9.69 -11.76
CA LEU A 262 -3.24 -10.19 -10.84
C LEU A 262 -3.60 -9.88 -9.38
N PRO A 263 -4.54 -10.62 -8.77
CA PRO A 263 -5.02 -10.34 -7.42
C PRO A 263 -4.08 -10.82 -6.28
N PHE A 264 -2.76 -10.80 -6.52
CA PHE A 264 -1.75 -11.26 -5.55
C PHE A 264 -1.31 -10.10 -4.65
N PHE A 265 -2.08 -9.82 -3.60
CA PHE A 265 -1.84 -8.65 -2.74
C PHE A 265 -0.40 -8.59 -2.19
N GLY A 266 0.12 -9.70 -1.63
CA GLY A 266 1.48 -9.75 -1.08
C GLY A 266 2.54 -9.51 -2.14
N ASP A 267 2.42 -10.15 -3.30
CA ASP A 267 3.40 -10.05 -4.38
C ASP A 267 3.44 -8.67 -5.03
N ILE A 268 2.27 -8.07 -5.23
CA ILE A 268 2.18 -6.70 -5.74
C ILE A 268 2.84 -5.73 -4.75
N ASN A 269 2.62 -5.89 -3.44
CA ASN A 269 3.31 -5.10 -2.43
C ASN A 269 4.82 -5.32 -2.45
N SER A 270 5.30 -6.55 -2.64
CA SER A 270 6.73 -6.85 -2.79
C SER A 270 7.31 -6.15 -4.02
N LEU A 271 6.64 -6.26 -5.18
CA LEU A 271 7.07 -5.63 -6.43
C LEU A 271 7.15 -4.10 -6.31
N MET A 272 6.16 -3.49 -5.64
CA MET A 272 6.15 -2.06 -5.37
C MET A 272 7.30 -1.61 -4.48
N GLY A 273 7.68 -2.43 -3.51
CA GLY A 273 8.75 -2.12 -2.58
C GLY A 273 10.09 -2.19 -3.30
N ALA A 274 10.30 -3.28 -4.03
CA ALA A 274 11.53 -3.53 -4.75
C ALA A 274 11.83 -2.48 -5.83
N PHE A 275 10.85 -2.19 -6.70
CA PHE A 275 11.03 -1.25 -7.81
C PHE A 275 10.74 0.21 -7.44
N GLY A 276 9.91 0.44 -6.44
CA GLY A 276 9.45 1.79 -6.07
C GLY A 276 10.14 2.31 -4.83
N PHE A 277 9.77 1.79 -3.67
CA PHE A 277 10.17 2.39 -2.40
C PHE A 277 11.65 2.20 -2.07
N ILE A 278 12.27 1.09 -2.44
CA ILE A 278 13.71 0.89 -2.18
C ILE A 278 14.56 1.96 -2.89
N PRO A 279 14.40 2.20 -4.21
CA PRO A 279 15.09 3.29 -4.87
C PRO A 279 14.73 4.67 -4.31
N LEU A 280 13.45 4.94 -4.09
CA LEU A 280 12.97 6.26 -3.65
C LEU A 280 13.44 6.63 -2.24
N ASP A 281 13.42 5.69 -1.30
CA ASP A 281 13.61 5.97 0.12
C ASP A 281 15.06 5.77 0.57
N PHE A 282 15.82 4.88 -0.10
CA PHE A 282 17.19 4.56 0.30
C PHE A 282 18.24 5.06 -0.70
N ILE A 283 17.99 4.98 -2.01
CA ILE A 283 19.00 5.30 -3.04
C ILE A 283 18.97 6.79 -3.40
N LEU A 284 17.81 7.33 -3.77
CA LEU A 284 17.69 8.71 -4.20
C LEU A 284 18.12 9.73 -3.14
N PRO A 285 17.77 9.60 -1.85
CA PRO A 285 18.12 10.63 -0.86
C PRO A 285 19.62 10.77 -0.67
N VAL A 286 20.38 9.65 -0.63
CA VAL A 286 21.84 9.68 -0.48
C VAL A 286 22.54 10.17 -1.75
N VAL A 287 22.00 9.85 -2.93
CA VAL A 287 22.49 10.37 -4.21
C VAL A 287 22.27 11.87 -4.29
N PHE A 288 21.07 12.35 -3.98
CA PHE A 288 20.76 13.78 -3.98
C PHE A 288 21.55 14.54 -2.93
N TYR A 289 21.77 13.96 -1.75
CA TYR A 289 22.64 14.55 -0.73
C TYR A 289 24.05 14.78 -1.28
N ASN A 290 24.65 13.76 -1.90
CA ASN A 290 25.99 13.86 -2.47
C ASN A 290 26.07 14.87 -3.63
N LEU A 291 25.03 14.94 -4.48
CA LEU A 291 24.98 15.89 -5.60
C LEU A 291 24.77 17.34 -5.16
N THR A 292 23.96 17.57 -4.11
CA THR A 292 23.62 18.91 -3.63
C THR A 292 24.70 19.47 -2.70
N PHE A 293 25.14 18.71 -1.70
CA PHE A 293 26.09 19.19 -0.69
C PHE A 293 27.55 18.95 -1.06
N LYS A 294 27.83 18.08 -2.04
CA LYS A 294 29.18 17.75 -2.52
C LYS A 294 30.19 17.53 -1.38
N PRO A 295 29.91 16.62 -0.43
CA PRO A 295 30.84 16.37 0.67
C PRO A 295 32.20 15.90 0.14
N SER A 296 33.27 16.22 0.87
CA SER A 296 34.63 15.80 0.50
C SER A 296 34.71 14.28 0.34
N LYS A 297 35.41 13.79 -0.69
CA LYS A 297 35.63 12.34 -0.93
C LYS A 297 36.42 11.64 0.19
N ARG A 298 37.06 12.41 1.08
CA ARG A 298 37.72 11.90 2.28
C ARG A 298 36.78 11.79 3.49
N SER A 299 35.58 12.37 3.40
CA SER A 299 34.59 12.33 4.48
C SER A 299 33.95 10.95 4.59
N LEU A 300 33.79 10.47 5.82
CA LEU A 300 33.04 9.26 6.13
C LEU A 300 31.60 9.33 5.61
N ILE A 301 31.00 10.53 5.61
CA ILE A 301 29.62 10.75 5.14
C ILE A 301 29.50 10.43 3.63
N PHE A 302 30.51 10.79 2.83
CA PHE A 302 30.50 10.50 1.40
C PHE A 302 30.51 8.99 1.14
N TRP A 303 31.41 8.26 1.82
CA TRP A 303 31.50 6.81 1.69
C TRP A 303 30.26 6.09 2.22
N LEU A 304 29.71 6.52 3.36
CA LEU A 304 28.46 5.98 3.89
C LEU A 304 27.32 6.12 2.86
N ASN A 305 27.14 7.30 2.28
CA ASN A 305 26.11 7.55 1.26
C ASN A 305 26.31 6.69 0.01
N VAL A 306 27.56 6.51 -0.44
CA VAL A 306 27.89 5.64 -1.59
C VAL A 306 27.59 4.17 -1.25
N THR A 307 27.98 3.70 -0.07
CA THR A 307 27.69 2.33 0.38
C THR A 307 26.20 2.06 0.44
N ILE A 308 25.40 2.98 1.01
CA ILE A 308 23.94 2.87 1.03
C ILE A 308 23.41 2.77 -0.41
N ALA A 309 23.83 3.66 -1.30
CA ALA A 309 23.37 3.65 -2.69
C ALA A 309 23.67 2.31 -3.39
N VAL A 310 24.89 1.77 -3.24
CA VAL A 310 25.29 0.51 -3.88
C VAL A 310 24.57 -0.70 -3.27
N VAL A 311 24.52 -0.81 -1.95
CA VAL A 311 23.89 -1.93 -1.25
C VAL A 311 22.39 -1.99 -1.56
N PHE A 312 21.67 -0.87 -1.44
CA PHE A 312 20.25 -0.85 -1.74
C PHE A 312 19.93 -0.94 -3.24
N SER A 313 20.85 -0.55 -4.13
CA SER A 313 20.71 -0.84 -5.56
C SER A 313 20.79 -2.33 -5.85
N ALA A 314 21.79 -3.03 -5.30
CA ALA A 314 21.93 -4.47 -5.45
C ALA A 314 20.75 -5.20 -4.81
N PHE A 315 20.35 -4.79 -3.61
CA PHE A 315 19.20 -5.34 -2.91
C PHE A 315 17.91 -5.14 -3.71
N GLY A 316 17.64 -3.93 -4.19
CA GLY A 316 16.47 -3.61 -5.00
C GLY A 316 16.40 -4.45 -6.27
N ALA A 317 17.53 -4.67 -6.94
CA ALA A 317 17.61 -5.54 -8.12
C ALA A 317 17.26 -7.00 -7.78
N ILE A 318 17.83 -7.56 -6.70
CA ILE A 318 17.54 -8.93 -6.27
C ILE A 318 16.08 -9.07 -5.83
N ALA A 319 15.56 -8.12 -5.05
CA ALA A 319 14.17 -8.09 -4.62
C ALA A 319 13.19 -7.96 -5.79
N SER A 320 13.58 -7.24 -6.84
CA SER A 320 12.79 -7.11 -8.06
C SER A 320 12.68 -8.45 -8.79
N ILE A 321 13.78 -9.19 -8.89
CA ILE A 321 13.79 -10.55 -9.43
C ILE A 321 12.95 -11.48 -8.54
N ALA A 322 13.07 -11.36 -7.21
CA ALA A 322 12.30 -12.14 -6.25
C ALA A 322 10.79 -11.95 -6.40
N ALA A 323 10.35 -10.69 -6.53
CA ALA A 323 8.94 -10.33 -6.65
C ALA A 323 8.36 -10.82 -7.98
N VAL A 324 9.06 -10.59 -9.10
CA VAL A 324 8.63 -11.07 -10.42
C VAL A 324 8.58 -12.60 -10.44
N ARG A 325 9.58 -13.27 -9.86
CA ARG A 325 9.60 -14.74 -9.74
C ARG A 325 8.37 -15.23 -8.98
N GLN A 326 8.02 -14.60 -7.86
CA GLN A 326 6.86 -14.98 -7.05
C GLN A 326 5.55 -14.82 -7.84
N ILE A 327 5.34 -13.67 -8.48
CA ILE A 327 4.17 -13.41 -9.36
C ILE A 327 4.07 -14.48 -10.45
N VAL A 328 5.19 -14.86 -11.09
CA VAL A 328 5.18 -15.88 -12.14
C VAL A 328 4.84 -17.27 -11.59
N LEU A 329 5.30 -17.61 -10.39
CA LEU A 329 4.96 -18.90 -9.76
C LEU A 329 3.47 -18.96 -9.40
N ASP A 330 2.93 -17.87 -8.85
CA ASP A 330 1.53 -17.81 -8.45
C ASP A 330 0.59 -17.70 -9.67
N ALA A 331 1.02 -16.99 -10.72
CA ALA A 331 0.31 -16.92 -12.00
C ALA A 331 0.25 -18.26 -12.75
N LYS A 332 1.18 -19.21 -12.53
CA LYS A 332 1.10 -20.55 -13.14
C LYS A 332 -0.06 -21.38 -12.60
N ASN A 333 -0.42 -21.16 -11.33
CA ASN A 333 -1.51 -21.86 -10.67
C ASN A 333 -2.84 -21.11 -10.82
N TYR A 334 -2.80 -19.85 -11.25
CA TYR A 334 -3.97 -18.99 -11.42
C TYR A 334 -4.43 -18.95 -12.89
N ARG A 335 -5.73 -19.18 -13.13
CA ARG A 335 -6.34 -18.84 -14.43
C ARG A 335 -6.79 -17.38 -14.39
N LEU A 336 -6.55 -16.62 -15.46
CA LEU A 336 -7.06 -15.25 -15.57
C LEU A 336 -8.56 -15.22 -15.26
N PHE A 337 -8.96 -14.36 -14.32
CA PHE A 337 -10.33 -14.23 -13.81
C PHE A 337 -10.88 -15.47 -13.07
N ALA A 338 -10.01 -16.28 -12.45
CA ALA A 338 -10.41 -17.45 -11.67
C ALA A 338 -11.07 -17.09 -10.33
N ASN A 339 -11.74 -18.09 -9.75
CA ASN A 339 -12.23 -18.07 -8.38
C ASN A 339 -11.00 -18.20 -7.46
N VAL A 340 -10.50 -17.08 -6.92
CA VAL A 340 -9.64 -17.12 -5.72
C VAL A 340 -10.52 -17.09 -4.50
#